data_AF-A0A9W4I690-F1
#
_entry.id   AF-A0A9W4I690-F1
#
_cell.length_a   1.000
_cell.length_b   1.000
_cell.length_c   1.000
_cell.angle_alpha   90.00
_cell.angle_beta   90.00
_cell.angle_gamma   90.00
#
_symmetry.space_group_name_H-M   'P 1'
#
loop_
_entity.id
_entity.type
_entity.pdbx_description
1 polymer ?
#
loop_
_entity_poly.entity_id
_entity_poly.type
_entity_poly.pdbx_seq_one_letter_code
_entity_poly.pdbx_strand_id
1 'polypeptide(L)'
;MKSTEDRAATSASDFPRRDLESASSTEPKSNITSRWDDFSRFHPSNILAHPDSLSPKMSQEDWSAYAEDIWHKFTVALTPSFLQHLVGGEPPTTSKLHAIAALDGLRGWACLLVFNFHFLFTYTWKVAIGWGFAGENFGIHQLPIVHMLISGHIMVAIFFVLSGYVLSYKPLKTIRSRSFDQTFTTLASGTFRRAFRLYIPAFAGIFCVFVAVRLGLYNYSHAVIKEGHTILGTNEQHPRVFKTFSKQSDDLWDTVATLLNPFDYALYYNYYNPHLWTIPLEFRSSLILFVVIMGTSRLIAPVRMTLVSGLIWFCMRYGRWEIVLFFFGMLMAEVDLINGTWEQTAKQAADDEKTTIRLGSSKTTLRVSRRWLWNSLFVVGLYFGSCPNIGFKWTPFYRWLWHVTPYTYPEPHRFAQTIGAAIIVFSINHSPDIQKLLTNPLSQYLGKISFAFYVVHGPILHCLGYALMPNIWNITGKETNFQYCLGFLIGWLMCLPVAIWLGDVFWRAVDIPSVKFARSLEDRLIFRDPAPRPPTLTVSHVD
;
A
#
# COMPACT_ATOMS: atom_id res chain seq x y z
N MET A 1 -69.08 15.99 -10.06
CA MET A 1 -68.06 16.90 -10.61
C MET A 1 -67.43 17.60 -9.40
N LYS A 2 -66.27 17.26 -8.83
CA LYS A 2 -65.02 16.64 -9.29
C LYS A 2 -64.55 15.59 -8.28
N SER A 3 -63.91 14.56 -8.80
CA SER A 3 -63.36 13.41 -8.08
C SER A 3 -61.97 13.66 -7.53
N THR A 4 -61.69 12.93 -6.45
CA THR A 4 -60.41 12.52 -5.88
C THR A 4 -59.46 11.89 -6.92
N GLU A 5 -58.17 12.21 -6.85
CA GLU A 5 -57.09 11.46 -7.52
C GLU A 5 -55.95 11.15 -6.55
N ASP A 6 -55.56 9.88 -6.59
CA ASP A 6 -54.56 9.20 -5.79
C ASP A 6 -53.13 9.70 -6.07
N ARG A 7 -52.34 9.88 -4.99
CA ARG A 7 -50.88 10.04 -5.08
C ARG A 7 -50.24 8.67 -5.27
N ALA A 8 -49.82 8.37 -6.49
CA ALA A 8 -49.00 7.21 -6.82
C ALA A 8 -47.64 7.26 -6.09
N ALA A 9 -47.26 6.11 -5.53
CA ALA A 9 -45.96 5.85 -4.94
C ALA A 9 -44.88 5.75 -6.02
N THR A 10 -43.84 6.57 -5.94
CA THR A 10 -42.64 6.47 -6.77
C THR A 10 -41.75 5.35 -6.25
N SER A 11 -41.60 4.28 -7.04
CA SER A 11 -40.70 3.14 -6.78
C SER A 11 -39.23 3.54 -6.87
N ALA A 12 -38.41 2.94 -6.01
CA ALA A 12 -36.96 3.15 -5.88
C ALA A 12 -36.10 2.67 -7.07
N SER A 13 -36.65 2.69 -8.29
CA SER A 13 -35.98 2.25 -9.53
C SER A 13 -35.55 3.40 -10.46
N ASP A 14 -35.93 4.65 -10.16
CA ASP A 14 -35.58 5.81 -10.99
C ASP A 14 -34.48 6.66 -10.34
N PHE A 15 -33.24 6.18 -10.39
CA PHE A 15 -32.05 7.02 -10.24
C PHE A 15 -30.97 6.60 -11.24
N PRO A 16 -30.44 7.51 -12.08
CA PRO A 16 -29.42 7.17 -13.08
C PRO A 16 -28.11 6.70 -12.41
N ARG A 17 -27.70 5.46 -12.68
CA ARG A 17 -26.47 4.80 -12.19
C ARG A 17 -25.15 5.40 -12.71
N ARG A 18 -25.14 6.58 -13.34
CA ARG A 18 -24.00 7.09 -14.12
C ARG A 18 -22.97 7.94 -13.35
N ASP A 19 -23.21 8.29 -12.10
CA ASP A 19 -22.35 9.28 -11.40
C ASP A 19 -21.26 8.70 -10.49
N LEU A 20 -21.10 7.38 -10.41
CA LEU A 20 -20.03 6.70 -9.66
C LEU A 20 -18.95 6.06 -10.55
N GLU A 21 -19.10 6.09 -11.88
CA GLU A 21 -18.19 5.45 -12.85
C GLU A 21 -17.30 6.45 -13.62
N SER A 22 -17.48 7.76 -13.41
CA SER A 22 -16.81 8.81 -14.19
C SER A 22 -15.34 9.08 -13.83
N ALA A 23 -14.72 8.27 -12.95
CA ALA A 23 -13.29 8.39 -12.65
C ALA A 23 -12.39 7.42 -13.46
N SER A 24 -12.96 6.58 -14.34
CA SER A 24 -12.14 5.61 -15.11
C SER A 24 -12.55 5.39 -16.57
N SER A 25 -13.37 6.25 -17.16
CA SER A 25 -13.71 6.17 -18.59
C SER A 25 -13.58 7.52 -19.27
N THR A 26 -12.35 7.90 -19.58
CA THR A 26 -12.06 8.84 -20.66
C THR A 26 -11.34 8.05 -21.73
N GLU A 27 -12.10 7.55 -22.71
CA GLU A 27 -11.52 7.12 -23.97
C GLU A 27 -10.94 8.37 -24.67
N PRO A 28 -9.67 8.38 -25.07
CA PRO A 28 -9.21 9.34 -26.05
C PRO A 28 -9.80 8.93 -27.40
N LYS A 29 -10.71 9.75 -27.94
CA LYS A 29 -11.01 9.74 -29.36
C LYS A 29 -9.75 10.19 -30.12
N SER A 30 -8.89 9.23 -30.45
CA SER A 30 -7.88 9.40 -31.49
C SER A 30 -8.08 8.31 -32.53
N ASN A 31 -8.53 8.69 -33.72
CA ASN A 31 -8.47 7.87 -34.91
C ASN A 31 -6.99 7.58 -35.24
N ILE A 32 -6.44 6.50 -34.67
CA ILE A 32 -5.22 5.87 -35.15
C ILE A 32 -5.54 4.39 -35.28
N THR A 33 -5.64 3.95 -36.52
CA THR A 33 -5.88 2.56 -36.90
C THR A 33 -4.78 1.66 -36.32
N SER A 34 -5.17 0.80 -35.38
CA SER A 34 -4.37 -0.31 -34.85
C SER A 34 -3.95 -1.23 -36.00
N ARG A 35 -2.64 -1.30 -36.27
CA ARG A 35 -2.02 -2.12 -37.33
C ARG A 35 -1.86 -3.61 -36.93
N TRP A 36 -2.45 -4.05 -35.82
CA TRP A 36 -2.10 -5.31 -35.14
C TRP A 36 -3.27 -6.28 -34.90
N ASP A 37 -4.39 -6.14 -35.60
CA ASP A 37 -5.58 -6.99 -35.35
C ASP A 37 -5.77 -8.17 -36.32
N ASP A 38 -4.78 -8.52 -37.15
CA ASP A 38 -4.97 -9.54 -38.19
C ASP A 38 -3.85 -10.59 -38.24
N PHE A 39 -3.88 -11.54 -37.28
CA PHE A 39 -2.97 -12.70 -37.23
C PHE A 39 -3.13 -13.67 -38.42
N SER A 40 -4.18 -13.52 -39.24
CA SER A 40 -4.39 -14.33 -40.45
C SER A 40 -3.35 -14.07 -41.55
N ARG A 41 -2.62 -12.95 -41.48
CA ARG A 41 -1.58 -12.57 -42.44
C ARG A 41 -0.25 -13.31 -42.26
N PHE A 42 -0.06 -14.00 -41.13
CA PHE A 42 1.16 -14.76 -40.83
C PHE A 42 1.10 -16.23 -41.29
N HIS A 43 0.28 -16.55 -42.30
CA HIS A 43 0.28 -17.89 -42.91
C HIS A 43 1.48 -18.03 -43.88
N PRO A 44 2.26 -19.13 -43.85
CA PRO A 44 3.46 -19.31 -44.68
C PRO A 44 3.24 -19.12 -46.19
N SER A 45 2.02 -19.40 -46.66
CA SER A 45 1.64 -19.23 -48.08
C SER A 45 1.52 -17.77 -48.52
N ASN A 46 1.17 -16.84 -47.60
CA ASN A 46 1.08 -15.41 -47.91
C ASN A 46 2.46 -14.73 -47.94
N ILE A 47 3.42 -15.26 -47.16
CA ILE A 47 4.80 -14.75 -47.08
C ILE A 47 5.60 -15.08 -48.35
N LEU A 48 5.32 -16.24 -48.99
CA LEU A 48 6.00 -16.66 -50.22
C LEU A 48 5.43 -16.01 -51.50
N ALA A 49 4.21 -15.47 -51.46
CA ALA A 49 3.56 -14.85 -52.62
C ALA A 49 4.04 -13.41 -52.90
N HIS A 50 4.57 -12.70 -51.89
CA HIS A 50 4.99 -11.30 -52.00
C HIS A 50 6.26 -11.00 -51.18
N PRO A 51 7.46 -11.38 -51.67
CA PRO A 51 8.73 -11.17 -50.96
C PRO A 51 9.06 -9.69 -50.72
N ASP A 52 8.54 -8.78 -51.55
CA ASP A 52 8.79 -7.33 -51.44
C ASP A 52 7.90 -6.62 -50.39
N SER A 53 6.87 -7.30 -49.87
CA SER A 53 5.89 -6.69 -48.96
C SER A 53 6.32 -6.67 -47.48
N LEU A 54 7.46 -7.27 -47.15
CA LEU A 54 7.98 -7.38 -45.78
C LEU A 54 9.20 -6.51 -45.50
N SER A 55 9.70 -5.76 -46.48
CA SER A 55 10.68 -4.70 -46.22
C SER A 55 9.96 -3.34 -46.19
N PRO A 56 9.76 -2.71 -45.03
CA PRO A 56 9.49 -1.29 -45.04
C PRO A 56 10.76 -0.63 -45.57
N LYS A 57 10.69 0.01 -46.73
CA LYS A 57 11.69 1.00 -47.16
C LYS A 57 11.60 2.19 -46.20
N MET A 58 12.12 2.02 -44.98
CA MET A 58 12.28 3.08 -43.99
C MET A 58 13.43 3.96 -44.47
N SER A 59 13.12 5.20 -44.83
CA SER A 59 14.12 6.19 -45.22
C SER A 59 14.93 6.64 -43.98
N GLN A 60 16.09 7.26 -44.20
CA GLN A 60 16.94 7.72 -43.11
C GLN A 60 16.29 8.85 -42.26
N GLU A 61 15.37 9.61 -42.85
CA GLU A 61 14.54 10.61 -42.16
C GLU A 61 13.46 9.97 -41.26
N ASP A 62 12.94 8.80 -41.65
CA ASP A 62 12.02 8.02 -40.81
C ASP A 62 12.71 7.46 -39.56
N TRP A 63 14.01 7.14 -39.66
CA TRP A 63 14.81 6.68 -38.53
C TRP A 63 15.07 7.77 -37.50
N SER A 64 15.38 9.00 -37.93
CA SER A 64 15.53 10.12 -37.00
C SER A 64 14.21 10.46 -36.33
N ALA A 65 13.10 10.50 -37.07
CA ALA A 65 11.78 10.76 -36.50
C ALA A 65 11.32 9.66 -35.52
N TYR A 66 11.61 8.39 -35.84
CA TYR A 66 11.34 7.27 -34.95
C TYR A 66 12.23 7.28 -33.70
N ALA A 67 13.52 7.59 -33.85
CA ALA A 67 14.44 7.73 -32.74
C ALA A 67 14.07 8.91 -31.83
N GLU A 68 13.64 10.03 -32.40
CA GLU A 68 13.13 11.20 -31.68
C GLU A 68 11.83 10.89 -30.94
N ASP A 69 10.89 10.17 -31.55
CA ASP A 69 9.65 9.73 -30.88
C ASP A 69 9.93 8.74 -29.74
N ILE A 70 10.84 7.77 -29.94
CA ILE A 70 11.30 6.88 -28.87
C ILE A 70 11.98 7.68 -27.75
N TRP A 71 12.87 8.61 -28.10
CA TRP A 71 13.59 9.43 -27.14
C TRP A 71 12.65 10.36 -26.37
N HIS A 72 11.67 10.96 -27.04
CA HIS A 72 10.62 11.75 -26.42
C HIS A 72 9.78 10.89 -25.45
N LYS A 73 9.32 9.72 -25.88
CA LYS A 73 8.59 8.78 -25.00
C LYS A 73 9.44 8.34 -23.82
N PHE A 74 10.73 8.10 -24.03
CA PHE A 74 11.67 7.70 -22.99
C PHE A 74 11.92 8.82 -21.98
N THR A 75 12.15 10.04 -22.45
CA THR A 75 12.35 11.23 -21.60
C THR A 75 11.09 11.55 -20.79
N VAL A 76 9.90 11.49 -21.39
CA VAL A 76 8.63 11.64 -20.66
C VAL A 76 8.44 10.50 -19.63
N ALA A 77 8.77 9.26 -19.99
CA ALA A 77 8.65 8.11 -19.09
C ALA A 77 9.61 8.17 -17.89
N LEU A 78 10.82 8.71 -18.07
CA LEU A 78 11.79 8.91 -17.00
C LEU A 78 11.54 10.18 -16.19
N THR A 79 10.86 11.19 -16.74
CA THR A 79 10.56 12.41 -15.99
C THR A 79 9.55 12.10 -14.87
N PRO A 80 9.77 12.55 -13.61
CA PRO A 80 8.81 12.37 -12.54
C PRO A 80 7.42 12.89 -12.93
N SER A 81 6.35 12.21 -12.52
CA SER A 81 4.98 12.52 -12.97
C SER A 81 4.56 13.97 -12.72
N PHE A 82 5.03 14.56 -11.62
CA PHE A 82 4.76 15.95 -11.28
C PHE A 82 5.51 16.97 -12.16
N LEU A 83 6.57 16.55 -12.86
CA LEU A 83 7.35 17.38 -13.80
C LEU A 83 7.08 17.04 -15.28
N GLN A 84 6.30 15.99 -15.58
CA GLN A 84 6.04 15.58 -16.96
C GLN A 84 5.45 16.69 -17.83
N HIS A 85 4.65 17.58 -17.24
CA HIS A 85 4.09 18.76 -17.91
C HIS A 85 5.15 19.75 -18.43
N LEU A 86 6.36 19.76 -17.85
CA LEU A 86 7.47 20.61 -18.28
C LEU A 86 8.21 20.04 -19.51
N VAL A 87 8.05 18.75 -19.80
CA VAL A 87 8.75 18.02 -20.88
C VAL A 87 7.76 17.61 -21.99
N GLY A 88 6.61 18.28 -22.09
CA GLY A 88 5.60 18.00 -23.12
C GLY A 88 4.67 16.82 -22.83
N GLY A 89 4.70 16.27 -21.60
CA GLY A 89 3.72 15.29 -21.14
C GLY A 89 2.38 15.90 -20.74
N GLU A 90 1.35 15.08 -20.62
CA GLU A 90 0.03 15.55 -20.18
C GLU A 90 0.09 16.18 -18.78
N PRO A 91 -0.61 17.31 -18.55
CA PRO A 91 -0.64 17.94 -17.24
C PRO A 91 -1.30 17.02 -16.21
N PRO A 92 -0.83 17.05 -14.94
CA PRO A 92 -1.40 16.20 -13.89
C PRO A 92 -2.90 16.51 -13.73
N THR A 93 -3.74 15.51 -14.01
CA THR A 93 -5.19 15.65 -13.86
C THR A 93 -5.53 15.84 -12.38
N THR A 94 -6.25 16.92 -12.07
CA THR A 94 -6.77 17.16 -10.72
C THR A 94 -7.91 16.19 -10.44
N SER A 95 -7.57 15.01 -9.93
CA SER A 95 -8.56 14.02 -9.48
C SER A 95 -9.30 14.58 -8.26
N LYS A 96 -10.64 14.59 -8.29
CA LYS A 96 -11.45 14.92 -7.11
C LYS A 96 -11.03 14.02 -5.95
N LEU A 97 -10.79 14.60 -4.78
CA LEU A 97 -10.49 13.85 -3.56
C LEU A 97 -11.69 12.94 -3.25
N HIS A 98 -11.46 11.63 -3.21
CA HIS A 98 -12.47 10.67 -2.77
C HIS A 98 -12.55 10.68 -1.24
N ALA A 99 -13.65 10.17 -0.67
CA ALA A 99 -13.93 10.30 0.76
C ALA A 99 -12.79 9.80 1.66
N ILE A 100 -12.07 8.75 1.25
CA ILE A 100 -11.02 8.08 2.03
C ILE A 100 -9.61 8.61 1.70
N ALA A 101 -9.48 9.75 1.01
CA ALA A 101 -8.19 10.28 0.52
C ALA A 101 -7.14 10.52 1.61
N ALA A 102 -7.56 10.81 2.85
CA ALA A 102 -6.65 10.95 3.98
C ALA A 102 -5.86 9.66 4.28
N LEU A 103 -6.46 8.48 4.05
CA LEU A 103 -5.80 7.19 4.27
C LEU A 103 -4.74 6.88 3.20
N ASP A 104 -4.94 7.36 1.97
CA ASP A 104 -3.90 7.30 0.94
C ASP A 104 -2.73 8.21 1.30
N GLY A 105 -2.99 9.41 1.82
CA GLY A 105 -1.97 10.30 2.35
C GLY A 105 -1.19 9.67 3.52
N LEU A 106 -1.89 9.04 4.46
CA LEU A 106 -1.26 8.31 5.57
C LEU A 106 -0.34 7.20 5.07
N ARG A 107 -0.78 6.43 4.05
CA ARG A 107 0.03 5.39 3.41
C ARG A 107 1.32 5.97 2.82
N GLY A 108 1.22 7.12 2.15
CA GLY A 108 2.37 7.82 1.58
C GLY A 108 3.41 8.22 2.62
N TRP A 109 2.97 8.88 3.70
CA TRP A 109 3.86 9.25 4.81
C TRP A 109 4.46 8.04 5.50
N ALA A 110 3.68 6.98 5.73
CA ALA A 110 4.18 5.74 6.31
C ALA A 110 5.32 5.14 5.47
N CYS A 111 5.24 5.16 4.13
CA CYS A 111 6.33 4.67 3.29
C CYS A 111 7.59 5.54 3.39
N LEU A 112 7.44 6.86 3.49
CA LEU A 112 8.57 7.77 3.70
C LEU A 112 9.27 7.50 5.05
N LEU A 113 8.49 7.23 6.10
CA LEU A 113 9.04 6.90 7.42
C LEU A 113 9.71 5.51 7.43
N VAL A 114 9.21 4.54 6.66
CA VAL A 114 9.89 3.25 6.42
C VAL A 114 11.23 3.46 5.71
N PHE A 115 11.28 4.32 4.68
CA PHE A 115 12.54 4.70 4.03
C PHE A 115 13.53 5.30 5.03
N ASN A 116 13.09 6.27 5.84
CA ASN A 116 13.95 6.89 6.86
C ASN A 116 14.48 5.87 7.86
N PHE A 117 13.64 4.93 8.31
CA PHE A 117 14.06 3.84 9.18
C PHE A 117 15.16 3.00 8.52
N HIS A 118 14.94 2.46 7.31
CA HIS A 118 15.94 1.59 6.66
C HIS A 118 17.21 2.33 6.25
N PHE A 119 17.11 3.60 5.86
CA PHE A 119 18.27 4.46 5.61
C PHE A 119 19.14 4.58 6.87
N LEU A 120 18.55 4.89 8.03
CA LEU A 120 19.29 5.10 9.27
C LEU A 120 19.71 3.79 9.95
N PHE A 121 18.88 2.75 9.91
CA PHE A 121 19.05 1.49 10.62
C PHE A 121 20.31 0.72 10.25
N THR A 122 20.79 0.88 9.01
CA THR A 122 22.08 0.32 8.56
C THR A 122 23.26 0.92 9.32
N TYR A 123 23.17 2.20 9.67
CA TYR A 123 24.28 2.98 10.17
C TYR A 123 24.20 3.28 11.66
N THR A 124 23.05 3.12 12.30
CA THR A 124 22.90 3.38 13.74
C THR A 124 21.81 2.53 14.39
N TRP A 125 22.11 1.98 15.57
CA TRP A 125 21.12 1.29 16.41
C TRP A 125 20.15 2.24 17.12
N LYS A 126 20.40 3.57 17.05
CA LYS A 126 19.58 4.57 17.76
C LYS A 126 18.12 4.61 17.30
N VAL A 127 17.81 4.08 16.11
CA VAL A 127 16.44 3.93 15.59
C VAL A 127 15.64 2.83 16.29
N ALA A 128 16.28 1.92 17.02
CA ALA A 128 15.62 0.79 17.67
C ALA A 128 15.45 0.96 19.19
N ILE A 129 16.10 1.96 19.77
CA ILE A 129 16.12 2.23 21.22
C ILE A 129 15.35 3.52 21.55
N GLY A 130 14.74 3.54 22.74
CA GLY A 130 14.00 4.70 23.22
C GLY A 130 14.82 5.59 24.15
N TRP A 131 14.27 6.77 24.45
CA TRP A 131 14.89 7.76 25.33
C TRP A 131 15.18 7.21 26.72
N GLY A 132 16.40 7.41 27.23
CA GLY A 132 16.85 6.98 28.55
C GLY A 132 17.11 5.47 28.68
N PHE A 133 17.17 4.74 27.57
CA PHE A 133 17.53 3.32 27.56
C PHE A 133 18.95 3.10 28.11
N ALA A 134 19.09 2.16 29.05
CA ALA A 134 20.32 1.82 29.76
C ALA A 134 20.95 2.97 30.59
N GLY A 135 20.16 4.00 30.95
CA GLY A 135 20.70 5.19 31.63
C GLY A 135 21.52 6.10 30.71
N GLU A 136 21.51 5.81 29.41
CA GLU A 136 22.17 6.55 28.34
C GLU A 136 21.10 6.93 27.29
N ASN A 137 21.47 7.53 26.16
CA ASN A 137 20.54 7.78 25.05
C ASN A 137 19.44 8.84 25.33
N PHE A 138 19.85 10.09 25.55
CA PHE A 138 18.95 11.22 25.82
C PHE A 138 18.67 12.12 24.59
N GLY A 139 18.76 11.56 23.38
CA GLY A 139 18.53 12.32 22.16
C GLY A 139 17.07 12.72 21.95
N ILE A 140 16.81 13.91 21.40
CA ILE A 140 15.44 14.40 21.10
C ILE A 140 14.71 13.43 20.15
N HIS A 141 15.42 12.83 19.20
CA HIS A 141 14.89 11.84 18.25
C HIS A 141 14.44 10.52 18.91
N GLN A 142 14.75 10.30 20.18
CA GLN A 142 14.41 9.08 20.92
C GLN A 142 13.21 9.30 21.85
N LEU A 143 12.75 10.55 22.01
CA LEU A 143 11.59 10.87 22.82
C LEU A 143 10.33 10.18 22.27
N PRO A 144 9.37 9.82 23.15
CA PRO A 144 8.05 9.37 22.72
C PRO A 144 7.45 10.32 21.67
N ILE A 145 6.70 9.77 20.71
CA ILE A 145 6.11 10.49 19.56
C ILE A 145 7.15 10.89 18.50
N VAL A 146 8.24 11.56 18.89
CA VAL A 146 9.30 11.98 17.95
C VAL A 146 10.01 10.76 17.36
N HIS A 147 10.24 9.73 18.18
CA HIS A 147 10.83 8.46 17.75
C HIS A 147 10.07 7.78 16.60
N MET A 148 8.77 8.05 16.47
CA MET A 148 7.95 7.51 15.38
C MET A 148 8.44 7.94 13.99
N LEU A 149 9.10 9.12 13.88
CA LEU A 149 9.66 9.61 12.62
C LEU A 149 10.81 8.75 12.08
N ILE A 150 11.41 7.93 12.95
CA ILE A 150 12.52 7.04 12.63
C ILE A 150 12.21 5.57 12.94
N SER A 151 10.95 5.23 13.24
CA SER A 151 10.53 3.85 13.57
C SER A 151 9.74 3.23 12.42
N GLY A 152 10.29 2.19 11.79
CA GLY A 152 9.67 1.52 10.65
C GLY A 152 8.59 0.48 11.02
N HIS A 153 8.67 -0.15 12.20
CA HIS A 153 7.81 -1.29 12.54
C HIS A 153 6.34 -0.88 12.74
N ILE A 154 6.10 0.27 13.36
CA ILE A 154 4.76 0.85 13.50
C ILE A 154 4.15 1.23 12.14
N MET A 155 4.96 1.67 11.17
CA MET A 155 4.48 2.02 9.84
C MET A 155 3.95 0.79 9.08
N VAL A 156 4.63 -0.36 9.24
CA VAL A 156 4.13 -1.65 8.75
C VAL A 156 2.80 -1.99 9.42
N ALA A 157 2.66 -1.79 10.73
CA ALA A 157 1.39 -2.02 11.41
C ALA A 157 0.26 -1.11 10.88
N ILE A 158 0.55 0.16 10.55
CA ILE A 158 -0.41 1.08 9.92
C ILE A 158 -0.84 0.53 8.55
N PHE A 159 0.07 0.04 7.70
CA PHE A 159 -0.31 -0.56 6.40
C PHE A 159 -1.26 -1.73 6.56
N PHE A 160 -1.06 -2.56 7.58
CA PHE A 160 -1.90 -3.74 7.80
C PHE A 160 -3.32 -3.35 8.24
N VAL A 161 -3.47 -2.35 9.12
CA VAL A 161 -4.80 -1.82 9.48
C VAL A 161 -5.50 -1.21 8.27
N LEU A 162 -4.77 -0.39 7.50
CA LEU A 162 -5.30 0.23 6.28
C LEU A 162 -5.73 -0.82 5.25
N SER A 163 -4.95 -1.88 5.07
CA SER A 163 -5.31 -2.99 4.17
C SER A 163 -6.57 -3.70 4.66
N GLY A 164 -6.67 -4.01 5.95
CA GLY A 164 -7.88 -4.59 6.54
C GLY A 164 -9.12 -3.72 6.36
N TYR A 165 -8.97 -2.41 6.55
CA TYR A 165 -10.03 -1.41 6.39
C TYR A 165 -10.54 -1.33 4.95
N VAL A 166 -9.63 -1.09 4.00
CA VAL A 166 -9.99 -0.88 2.59
C VAL A 166 -10.59 -2.15 1.98
N LEU A 167 -10.06 -3.33 2.31
CA LEU A 167 -10.56 -4.61 1.78
C LEU A 167 -11.93 -4.99 2.34
N SER A 168 -12.26 -4.57 3.56
CA SER A 168 -13.54 -4.89 4.20
C SER A 168 -14.65 -3.88 3.89
N TYR A 169 -14.31 -2.62 3.58
CA TYR A 169 -15.29 -1.54 3.39
C TYR A 169 -16.35 -1.85 2.33
N LYS A 170 -15.95 -2.22 1.10
CA LYS A 170 -16.90 -2.49 0.01
C LYS A 170 -17.78 -3.72 0.29
N PRO A 171 -17.24 -4.90 0.67
CA PRO A 171 -18.07 -6.04 1.06
C PRO A 171 -19.03 -5.75 2.23
N LEU A 172 -18.60 -5.02 3.25
CA LEU A 172 -19.47 -4.65 4.38
C LEU A 172 -20.58 -3.69 3.95
N LYS A 173 -20.29 -2.74 3.04
CA LYS A 173 -21.31 -1.85 2.47
C LYS A 173 -22.40 -2.63 1.71
N THR A 174 -22.02 -3.62 0.90
CA THR A 174 -22.99 -4.46 0.16
C THR A 174 -23.76 -5.43 1.07
N ILE A 175 -23.15 -5.90 2.17
CA ILE A 175 -23.85 -6.67 3.21
C ILE A 175 -24.95 -5.82 3.86
N ARG A 176 -24.66 -4.54 4.16
CA ARG A 176 -25.63 -3.61 4.76
C ARG A 176 -26.79 -3.28 3.82
N SER A 177 -26.53 -3.17 2.51
CA SER A 177 -27.58 -3.02 1.50
C SER A 177 -28.34 -4.31 1.19
N ARG A 178 -28.04 -5.42 1.90
CA ARG A 178 -28.60 -6.78 1.69
C ARG A 178 -28.35 -7.32 0.27
N SER A 179 -27.33 -6.81 -0.42
CA SER A 179 -26.91 -7.24 -1.76
C SER A 179 -25.90 -8.38 -1.65
N PHE A 180 -26.36 -9.56 -1.24
CA PHE A 180 -25.48 -10.70 -0.92
C PHE A 180 -24.75 -11.25 -2.16
N ASP A 181 -25.42 -11.35 -3.31
CA ASP A 181 -24.78 -11.83 -4.54
C ASP A 181 -23.61 -10.94 -4.93
N GLN A 182 -23.83 -9.62 -4.90
CA GLN A 182 -22.77 -8.63 -5.14
C GLN A 182 -21.63 -8.72 -4.12
N THR A 183 -21.94 -9.05 -2.86
CA THR A 183 -20.94 -9.26 -1.81
C THR A 183 -20.05 -10.45 -2.17
N PHE A 184 -20.64 -11.59 -2.55
CA PHE A 184 -19.89 -12.79 -2.92
C PHE A 184 -19.06 -12.57 -4.18
N THR A 185 -19.62 -11.91 -5.20
CA THR A 185 -18.86 -11.51 -6.40
C THR A 185 -17.69 -10.62 -6.02
N THR A 186 -17.90 -9.63 -5.15
CA THR A 186 -16.82 -8.71 -4.72
C THR A 186 -15.73 -9.45 -3.96
N LEU A 187 -16.08 -10.38 -3.08
CA LEU A 187 -15.12 -11.18 -2.31
C LEU A 187 -14.33 -12.14 -3.19
N ALA A 188 -15.01 -12.87 -4.10
CA ALA A 188 -14.35 -13.78 -5.05
C ALA A 188 -13.37 -13.01 -5.95
N SER A 189 -13.85 -11.90 -6.52
CA SER A 189 -13.09 -11.01 -7.38
C SER A 189 -11.89 -10.36 -6.66
N GLY A 190 -12.10 -9.94 -5.41
CA GLY A 190 -11.05 -9.43 -4.54
C GLY A 190 -9.99 -10.48 -4.24
N THR A 191 -10.41 -11.71 -3.92
CA THR A 191 -9.53 -12.84 -3.61
C THR A 191 -8.65 -13.21 -4.79
N PHE A 192 -9.24 -13.36 -5.98
CA PHE A 192 -8.51 -13.73 -7.21
C PHE A 192 -7.43 -12.71 -7.57
N ARG A 193 -7.79 -11.42 -7.64
CA ARG A 193 -6.84 -10.36 -8.05
C ARG A 193 -5.78 -10.05 -6.99
N ARG A 194 -6.02 -10.34 -5.71
CA ARG A 194 -5.11 -9.96 -4.61
C ARG A 194 -3.73 -10.58 -4.77
N ALA A 195 -3.65 -11.85 -5.20
CA ALA A 195 -2.38 -12.52 -5.43
C ALA A 195 -1.55 -11.78 -6.49
N PHE A 196 -2.14 -11.51 -7.66
CA PHE A 196 -1.46 -10.82 -8.75
C PHE A 196 -1.01 -9.40 -8.37
N ARG A 197 -1.90 -8.63 -7.72
CA ARG A 197 -1.60 -7.25 -7.31
C ARG A 197 -0.42 -7.15 -6.34
N LEU A 198 -0.27 -8.13 -5.44
CA LEU A 198 0.81 -8.14 -4.47
C LEU A 198 2.11 -8.73 -5.04
N TYR A 199 2.01 -9.90 -5.68
CA TYR A 199 3.19 -10.67 -6.08
C TYR A 199 3.81 -10.22 -7.41
N ILE A 200 3.06 -9.69 -8.38
CA ILE A 200 3.66 -9.25 -9.66
C ILE A 200 4.67 -8.11 -9.42
N PRO A 201 4.33 -7.03 -8.69
CA PRO A 201 5.30 -5.96 -8.44
C PRO A 201 6.46 -6.42 -7.55
N ALA A 202 6.22 -7.32 -6.58
CA ALA A 202 7.27 -7.92 -5.78
C ALA A 202 8.27 -8.73 -6.63
N PHE A 203 7.77 -9.58 -7.54
CA PHE A 203 8.58 -10.36 -8.46
C PHE A 203 9.39 -9.46 -9.40
N ALA A 204 8.76 -8.43 -9.97
CA ALA A 204 9.45 -7.46 -10.82
C ALA A 204 10.60 -6.76 -10.06
N GLY A 205 10.37 -6.37 -8.81
CA GLY A 205 11.41 -5.80 -7.95
C GLY A 205 12.58 -6.75 -7.71
N ILE A 206 12.29 -8.01 -7.35
CA ILE A 206 13.32 -9.06 -7.16
C ILE A 206 14.09 -9.30 -8.46
N PHE A 207 13.40 -9.38 -9.60
CA PHE A 207 14.01 -9.58 -10.90
C PHE A 207 14.92 -8.41 -11.30
N CYS A 208 14.54 -7.16 -11.01
CA CYS A 208 15.41 -6.00 -11.20
C CYS A 208 16.69 -6.11 -10.36
N VAL A 209 16.61 -6.58 -9.11
CA VAL A 209 17.80 -6.81 -8.27
C VAL A 209 18.65 -7.93 -8.84
N PHE A 210 18.04 -9.04 -9.30
CA PHE A 210 18.77 -10.12 -9.97
C PHE A 210 19.59 -9.59 -11.16
N VAL A 211 18.98 -8.78 -12.03
CA VAL A 211 19.69 -8.15 -13.14
C VAL A 211 20.81 -7.23 -12.63
N ALA A 212 20.55 -6.40 -11.62
CA ALA A 212 21.54 -5.49 -11.05
C ALA A 212 22.75 -6.22 -10.46
N VAL A 213 22.53 -7.35 -9.79
CA VAL A 213 23.59 -8.23 -9.27
C VAL A 213 24.42 -8.83 -10.40
N ARG A 214 23.77 -9.30 -11.48
CA ARG A 214 24.49 -9.85 -12.66
C ARG A 214 25.29 -8.79 -13.43
N LEU A 215 24.83 -7.53 -13.41
CA LEU A 215 25.55 -6.39 -13.99
C LEU A 215 26.69 -5.87 -13.08
N GLY A 216 26.84 -6.41 -11.86
CA GLY A 216 27.90 -6.02 -10.93
C GLY A 216 27.64 -4.72 -10.17
N LEU A 217 26.43 -4.16 -10.21
CA LEU A 217 26.07 -2.94 -9.49
C LEU A 217 26.19 -3.10 -7.96
N TYR A 218 26.09 -4.34 -7.47
CA TYR A 218 26.19 -4.69 -6.06
C TYR A 218 27.64 -4.97 -5.58
N ASN A 219 28.62 -4.99 -6.49
CA ASN A 219 30.01 -5.38 -6.15
C ASN A 219 30.64 -4.44 -5.11
N TYR A 220 30.42 -3.13 -5.25
CA TYR A 220 30.95 -2.16 -4.30
C TYR A 220 30.26 -2.29 -2.94
N SER A 221 28.94 -2.44 -2.91
CA SER A 221 28.20 -2.67 -1.67
C SER A 221 28.69 -3.93 -0.93
N HIS A 222 29.00 -5.02 -1.66
CA HIS A 222 29.61 -6.21 -1.06
C HIS A 222 30.98 -5.94 -0.44
N ALA A 223 31.82 -5.10 -1.06
CA ALA A 223 33.11 -4.71 -0.49
C ALA A 223 32.92 -3.94 0.83
N VAL A 224 31.99 -2.98 0.85
CA VAL A 224 31.65 -2.19 2.05
C VAL A 224 31.15 -3.07 3.19
N ILE A 225 30.33 -4.08 2.90
CA ILE A 225 29.84 -5.04 3.90
C ILE A 225 30.98 -5.87 4.47
N LYS A 226 31.90 -6.31 3.62
CA LYS A 226 33.06 -7.12 4.05
C LYS A 226 34.04 -6.31 4.89
N GLU A 227 34.21 -5.03 4.57
CA GLU A 227 35.07 -4.11 5.34
C GLU A 227 34.44 -3.73 6.69
N GLY A 228 33.12 -3.60 6.78
CA GLY A 228 32.39 -3.45 8.05
C GLY A 228 32.58 -2.12 8.79
N HIS A 229 33.51 -1.25 8.38
CA HIS A 229 33.84 0.00 9.09
C HIS A 229 32.73 1.08 9.07
N THR A 230 31.72 0.92 8.21
CA THR A 230 30.65 1.92 8.02
C THR A 230 29.28 1.42 8.47
N ILE A 231 29.10 0.12 8.62
CA ILE A 231 27.84 -0.50 9.02
C ILE A 231 27.87 -0.68 10.54
N LEU A 232 27.49 0.37 11.26
CA LEU A 232 27.44 0.35 12.73
C LEU A 232 26.10 -0.13 13.26
N GLY A 233 25.06 -0.18 12.42
CA GLY A 233 23.71 -0.65 12.74
C GLY A 233 23.50 -2.10 12.34
N THR A 234 22.34 -2.40 11.75
CA THR A 234 22.03 -3.74 11.26
C THR A 234 22.55 -3.94 9.84
N ASN A 235 23.28 -5.01 9.65
CA ASN A 235 23.77 -5.42 8.34
C ASN A 235 22.70 -6.24 7.59
N GLU A 236 21.97 -5.58 6.70
CA GLU A 236 21.04 -6.27 5.79
C GLU A 236 21.84 -7.03 4.73
N GLN A 237 21.52 -8.32 4.55
CA GLN A 237 22.30 -9.21 3.69
C GLN A 237 21.92 -9.03 2.22
N HIS A 238 22.91 -8.90 1.35
CA HIS A 238 22.74 -8.78 -0.11
C HIS A 238 22.75 -10.15 -0.80
N PRO A 239 22.23 -10.28 -2.03
CA PRO A 239 22.25 -11.53 -2.78
C PRO A 239 23.67 -12.03 -2.98
N ARG A 240 23.87 -13.34 -2.86
CA ARG A 240 25.16 -13.95 -3.17
C ARG A 240 25.39 -13.90 -4.67
N VAL A 241 26.58 -13.46 -5.09
CA VAL A 241 26.98 -13.48 -6.50
C VAL A 241 27.48 -14.88 -6.86
N PHE A 242 26.68 -15.63 -7.62
CA PHE A 242 27.07 -16.96 -8.09
C PHE A 242 27.90 -16.90 -9.38
N LYS A 243 28.86 -17.82 -9.52
CA LYS A 243 29.76 -17.88 -10.70
C LYS A 243 29.00 -18.10 -12.01
N THR A 244 27.99 -18.98 -11.99
CA THR A 244 27.23 -19.35 -13.18
C THR A 244 25.84 -18.70 -13.18
N PHE A 245 25.36 -18.33 -14.36
CA PHE A 245 24.02 -17.77 -14.54
C PHE A 245 22.94 -18.76 -14.07
N SER A 246 23.06 -20.04 -14.43
CA SER A 246 22.12 -21.08 -14.00
C SER A 246 21.93 -21.11 -12.49
N LYS A 247 23.03 -21.11 -11.71
CA LYS A 247 22.94 -21.15 -10.24
C LYS A 247 22.27 -19.89 -9.66
N GLN A 248 22.49 -18.73 -10.28
CA GLN A 248 21.80 -17.51 -9.86
C GLN A 248 20.29 -17.61 -10.17
N SER A 249 19.94 -18.18 -11.32
CA SER A 249 18.54 -18.39 -11.70
C SER A 249 17.84 -19.40 -10.79
N ASP A 250 18.54 -20.45 -10.37
CA ASP A 250 18.03 -21.42 -9.39
C ASP A 250 17.75 -20.75 -8.04
N ASP A 251 18.69 -19.93 -7.55
CA ASP A 251 18.54 -19.14 -6.31
C ASP A 251 17.40 -18.10 -6.39
N LEU A 252 17.21 -17.48 -7.56
CA LEU A 252 16.07 -16.62 -7.84
C LEU A 252 14.75 -17.40 -7.77
N TRP A 253 14.70 -18.58 -8.40
CA TRP A 253 13.51 -19.43 -8.39
C TRP A 253 13.16 -19.87 -6.96
N ASP A 254 14.14 -20.35 -6.19
CA ASP A 254 13.95 -20.76 -4.80
C ASP A 254 13.45 -19.60 -3.94
N THR A 255 14.00 -18.40 -4.15
CA THR A 255 13.55 -17.18 -3.47
C THR A 255 12.08 -16.88 -3.77
N VAL A 256 11.69 -16.91 -5.06
CA VAL A 256 10.32 -16.61 -5.49
C VAL A 256 9.34 -17.69 -5.02
N ALA A 257 9.70 -18.97 -5.15
CA ALA A 257 8.89 -20.09 -4.69
C ALA A 257 8.65 -20.05 -3.18
N THR A 258 9.69 -19.73 -2.39
CA THR A 258 9.57 -19.57 -0.94
C THR A 258 8.70 -18.38 -0.58
N LEU A 259 8.88 -17.24 -1.25
CA LEU A 259 8.05 -16.04 -1.03
C LEU A 259 6.58 -16.29 -1.36
N LEU A 260 6.28 -17.12 -2.37
CA LEU A 260 4.90 -17.45 -2.76
C LEU A 260 4.20 -18.41 -1.81
N ASN A 261 4.91 -19.06 -0.87
CA ASN A 261 4.32 -20.03 0.05
C ASN A 261 3.46 -19.34 1.13
N PRO A 262 2.11 -19.46 1.08
CA PRO A 262 1.25 -18.79 2.05
C PRO A 262 1.10 -19.58 3.36
N PHE A 263 1.58 -20.82 3.40
CA PHE A 263 1.37 -21.75 4.51
C PHE A 263 2.47 -21.67 5.57
N ASP A 264 3.62 -21.10 5.22
CA ASP A 264 4.66 -20.84 6.21
C ASP A 264 4.31 -19.58 7.03
N TYR A 265 4.43 -19.73 8.34
CA TYR A 265 4.15 -18.71 9.32
C TYR A 265 5.40 -17.99 9.81
N ALA A 266 6.58 -18.47 9.44
CA ALA A 266 7.84 -17.81 9.71
C ALA A 266 8.00 -16.51 8.92
N LEU A 267 8.79 -15.58 9.46
CA LEU A 267 9.17 -14.36 8.73
C LEU A 267 10.31 -14.72 7.78
N TYR A 268 10.07 -14.61 6.47
CA TYR A 268 11.06 -14.89 5.44
C TYR A 268 11.66 -13.60 4.88
N TYR A 269 12.89 -13.30 5.28
CA TYR A 269 13.69 -12.20 4.76
C TYR A 269 14.60 -12.73 3.65
N ASN A 270 14.23 -12.49 2.40
CA ASN A 270 15.04 -12.93 1.26
C ASN A 270 16.22 -11.96 1.01
N TYR A 271 17.25 -12.44 0.32
CA TYR A 271 18.47 -11.65 0.07
C TYR A 271 18.32 -10.60 -1.03
N TYR A 272 17.38 -10.75 -1.97
CA TYR A 272 17.18 -9.79 -3.07
C TYR A 272 16.49 -8.52 -2.60
N ASN A 273 15.48 -8.66 -1.76
CA ASN A 273 14.76 -7.56 -1.17
C ASN A 273 14.11 -8.03 0.15
N PRO A 274 14.83 -7.90 1.28
CA PRO A 274 14.37 -8.45 2.56
C PRO A 274 13.05 -7.84 3.00
N HIS A 275 12.76 -6.58 2.62
CA HIS A 275 11.54 -5.87 2.99
C HIS A 275 10.26 -6.48 2.40
N LEU A 276 10.37 -7.34 1.38
CA LEU A 276 9.20 -8.04 0.81
C LEU A 276 8.65 -9.15 1.73
N TRP A 277 9.26 -9.39 2.90
CA TRP A 277 8.75 -10.30 3.94
C TRP A 277 7.30 -10.02 4.35
N THR A 278 6.82 -8.79 4.17
CA THR A 278 5.44 -8.39 4.49
C THR A 278 4.41 -8.92 3.49
N ILE A 279 4.80 -9.17 2.24
CA ILE A 279 3.88 -9.54 1.15
C ILE A 279 3.12 -10.85 1.44
N PRO A 280 3.78 -11.95 1.86
CA PRO A 280 3.07 -13.20 2.18
C PRO A 280 2.13 -13.04 3.38
N LEU A 281 2.54 -12.25 4.39
CA LEU A 281 1.73 -11.93 5.56
C LEU A 281 0.48 -11.15 5.18
N GLU A 282 0.60 -10.15 4.30
CA GLU A 282 -0.53 -9.39 3.78
C GLU A 282 -1.49 -10.27 2.98
N PHE A 283 -0.96 -11.14 2.11
CA PHE A 283 -1.77 -12.04 1.32
C PHE A 283 -2.57 -13.00 2.22
N ARG A 284 -1.92 -13.67 3.16
CA ARG A 284 -2.56 -14.58 4.12
C ARG A 284 -3.63 -13.87 4.96
N SER A 285 -3.30 -12.70 5.51
CA SER A 285 -4.25 -11.92 6.33
C SER A 285 -5.46 -11.47 5.52
N SER A 286 -5.28 -11.18 4.23
CA SER A 286 -6.39 -10.88 3.30
C SER A 286 -7.31 -12.08 3.11
N LEU A 287 -6.76 -13.28 2.90
CA LEU A 287 -7.56 -14.51 2.74
C LEU A 287 -8.39 -14.80 4.00
N ILE A 288 -7.76 -14.73 5.17
CA ILE A 288 -8.44 -14.93 6.47
C ILE A 288 -9.55 -13.88 6.64
N LEU A 289 -9.28 -12.61 6.33
CA LEU A 289 -10.27 -11.55 6.37
C LEU A 289 -11.47 -11.84 5.45
N PHE A 290 -11.22 -12.26 4.20
CA PHE A 290 -12.31 -12.59 3.25
C PHE A 290 -13.17 -13.75 3.73
N VAL A 291 -12.55 -14.80 4.30
CA VAL A 291 -13.27 -15.93 4.91
C VAL A 291 -14.13 -15.47 6.09
N VAL A 292 -13.61 -14.60 6.96
CA VAL A 292 -14.37 -14.07 8.10
C VAL A 292 -15.53 -13.18 7.64
N ILE A 293 -15.32 -12.30 6.65
CA ILE A 293 -16.41 -11.49 6.08
C ILE A 293 -17.48 -12.39 5.46
N MET A 294 -17.07 -13.42 4.72
CA MET A 294 -17.99 -14.38 4.11
C MET A 294 -18.82 -15.12 5.17
N GLY A 295 -18.16 -15.69 6.18
CA GLY A 295 -18.81 -16.43 7.27
C GLY A 295 -19.71 -15.56 8.15
N THR A 296 -19.38 -14.28 8.31
CA THR A 296 -20.17 -13.33 9.11
C THR A 296 -21.15 -12.48 8.29
N SER A 297 -21.22 -12.69 6.98
CA SER A 297 -22.03 -11.88 6.05
C SER A 297 -23.52 -11.90 6.37
N ARG A 298 -24.04 -13.02 6.89
CA ARG A 298 -25.45 -13.20 7.24
C ARG A 298 -25.80 -12.80 8.68
N LEU A 299 -24.79 -12.48 9.49
CA LEU A 299 -25.00 -12.08 10.89
C LEU A 299 -25.46 -10.62 10.97
N ILE A 300 -26.23 -10.30 12.00
CA ILE A 300 -26.50 -8.91 12.38
C ILE A 300 -25.22 -8.23 12.86
N ALA A 301 -25.10 -6.91 12.65
CA ALA A 301 -23.88 -6.16 12.97
C ALA A 301 -23.37 -6.34 14.40
N PRO A 302 -24.20 -6.28 15.47
CA PRO A 302 -23.71 -6.47 16.83
C PRO A 302 -23.09 -7.86 17.07
N VAL A 303 -23.69 -8.90 16.49
CA VAL A 303 -23.19 -10.29 16.62
C VAL A 303 -21.90 -10.45 15.84
N ARG A 304 -21.84 -9.94 14.61
CA ARG A 304 -20.60 -9.93 13.80
C ARG A 304 -19.47 -9.20 14.53
N MET A 305 -19.71 -7.99 15.02
CA MET A 305 -18.70 -7.20 15.72
C MET A 305 -18.22 -7.90 17.00
N THR A 306 -19.12 -8.53 17.75
CA THR A 306 -18.76 -9.31 18.94
C THR A 306 -17.89 -10.51 18.58
N LEU A 307 -18.26 -11.25 17.54
CA LEU A 307 -17.50 -12.40 17.06
C LEU A 307 -16.11 -11.99 16.57
N VAL A 308 -16.02 -10.94 15.76
CA VAL A 308 -14.74 -10.40 15.26
C VAL A 308 -13.88 -9.88 16.42
N SER A 309 -14.48 -9.25 17.42
CA SER A 309 -13.76 -8.83 18.64
C SER A 309 -13.23 -10.02 19.43
N GLY A 310 -13.99 -11.11 19.53
CA GLY A 310 -13.53 -12.38 20.09
C GLY A 310 -12.37 -12.99 19.32
N LEU A 311 -12.42 -12.94 17.98
CA LEU A 311 -11.31 -13.38 17.12
C LEU A 311 -10.06 -12.50 17.29
N ILE A 312 -10.21 -11.18 17.43
CA ILE A 312 -9.10 -10.28 17.72
C ILE A 312 -8.44 -10.68 19.05
N TRP A 313 -9.25 -10.86 20.10
CA TRP A 313 -8.73 -11.28 21.40
C TRP A 313 -7.99 -12.62 21.31
N PHE A 314 -8.57 -13.60 20.62
CA PHE A 314 -7.95 -14.89 20.38
C PHE A 314 -6.62 -14.77 19.62
N CYS A 315 -6.59 -14.10 18.47
CA CYS A 315 -5.37 -13.92 17.67
C CYS A 315 -4.28 -13.14 18.43
N MET A 316 -4.67 -12.16 19.24
CA MET A 316 -3.75 -11.43 20.11
C MET A 316 -3.12 -12.35 21.17
N ARG A 317 -3.85 -13.33 21.72
CA ARG A 317 -3.28 -14.33 22.64
C ARG A 317 -2.25 -15.24 21.97
N TYR A 318 -2.34 -15.47 20.67
CA TYR A 318 -1.37 -16.27 19.91
C TYR A 318 -0.27 -15.43 19.23
N GLY A 319 -0.16 -14.13 19.56
CA GLY A 319 0.88 -13.27 18.99
C GLY A 319 0.70 -12.95 17.50
N ARG A 320 -0.51 -13.14 16.95
CA ARG A 320 -0.82 -12.96 15.52
C ARG A 320 -1.20 -11.53 15.20
N TRP A 321 -0.24 -10.63 15.42
CA TRP A 321 -0.39 -9.18 15.30
C TRP A 321 -0.91 -8.74 13.92
N GLU A 322 -0.50 -9.41 12.86
CA GLU A 322 -0.87 -9.10 11.48
C GLU A 322 -2.35 -9.35 11.19
N ILE A 323 -2.90 -10.46 11.69
CA ILE A 323 -4.33 -10.79 11.55
C ILE A 323 -5.17 -9.85 12.42
N VAL A 324 -4.69 -9.56 13.63
CA VAL A 324 -5.33 -8.62 14.56
C VAL A 324 -5.52 -7.25 13.91
N LEU A 325 -4.50 -6.72 13.22
CA LEU A 325 -4.59 -5.42 12.53
C LEU A 325 -5.61 -5.43 11.39
N PHE A 326 -5.69 -6.53 10.62
CA PHE A 326 -6.69 -6.68 9.57
C PHE A 326 -8.12 -6.69 10.13
N PHE A 327 -8.36 -7.40 11.24
CA PHE A 327 -9.65 -7.41 11.91
C PHE A 327 -9.99 -6.08 12.60
N PHE A 328 -9.00 -5.36 13.14
CA PHE A 328 -9.21 -3.98 13.59
C PHE A 328 -9.67 -3.09 12.44
N GLY A 329 -9.03 -3.20 11.27
CA GLY A 329 -9.48 -2.52 10.06
C GLY A 329 -10.93 -2.86 9.68
N MET A 330 -11.32 -4.14 9.78
CA MET A 330 -12.70 -4.60 9.55
C MET A 330 -13.70 -3.98 10.54
N LEU A 331 -13.38 -3.97 11.84
CA LEU A 331 -14.23 -3.35 12.85
C LEU A 331 -14.39 -1.84 12.63
N MET A 332 -13.30 -1.15 12.27
CA MET A 332 -13.35 0.28 11.95
C MET A 332 -14.24 0.55 10.74
N ALA A 333 -14.09 -0.23 9.66
CA ALA A 333 -14.92 -0.09 8.47
C ALA A 333 -16.40 -0.30 8.79
N GLU A 334 -16.72 -1.25 9.67
CA GLU A 334 -18.08 -1.49 10.11
C GLU A 334 -18.65 -0.34 10.95
N VAL A 335 -17.88 0.18 11.90
CA VAL A 335 -18.26 1.35 12.71
C VAL A 335 -18.48 2.57 11.82
N ASP A 336 -17.61 2.81 10.86
CA ASP A 336 -17.71 3.95 9.94
C ASP A 336 -18.96 3.85 9.05
N LEU A 337 -19.31 2.64 8.60
CA LEU A 337 -20.53 2.38 7.84
C LEU A 337 -21.81 2.45 8.68
N ILE A 338 -21.73 2.20 9.99
CA ILE A 338 -22.86 2.38 10.92
C ILE A 338 -23.09 3.87 11.19
N ASN A 339 -22.01 4.62 11.40
CA ASN A 339 -22.07 6.06 11.69
C ASN A 339 -22.27 6.92 10.44
N GLY A 340 -22.10 6.35 9.24
CA GLY A 340 -22.11 7.09 8.00
C GLY A 340 -20.98 8.11 7.91
N THR A 341 -19.81 7.82 8.50
CA THR A 341 -18.70 8.79 8.70
C THR A 341 -18.31 9.50 7.40
N TRP A 342 -18.33 8.78 6.28
CA TRP A 342 -17.96 9.32 4.95
C TRP A 342 -19.15 9.85 4.14
N GLU A 343 -20.39 9.66 4.62
CA GLU A 343 -21.62 10.08 3.95
C GLU A 343 -22.24 11.35 4.61
N GLN A 344 -21.73 11.75 5.79
CA GLN A 344 -22.15 12.97 6.48
C GLN A 344 -21.73 14.23 5.72
N THR A 345 -22.67 15.16 5.53
CA THR A 345 -22.39 16.46 4.92
C THR A 345 -21.62 17.36 5.91
N ALA A 346 -20.74 18.24 5.42
CA ALA A 346 -19.96 19.17 6.25
C ALA A 346 -20.80 19.99 7.26
N LYS A 347 -22.08 20.24 6.95
CA LYS A 347 -23.04 20.89 7.87
C LYS A 347 -23.45 19.98 9.05
N GLN A 348 -23.70 18.69 8.82
CA GLN A 348 -24.06 17.73 9.88
C GLN A 348 -22.87 17.44 10.81
N ALA A 349 -21.65 17.43 10.27
CA ALA A 349 -20.43 17.25 11.07
C ALA A 349 -20.12 18.47 11.97
N ALA A 350 -20.60 19.66 11.62
CA ALA A 350 -20.44 20.88 12.42
C ALA A 350 -21.41 20.93 13.62
N ASP A 351 -22.65 20.46 13.43
CA ASP A 351 -23.66 20.42 14.51
C ASP A 351 -23.38 19.32 15.55
N ASP A 352 -22.64 18.27 15.18
CA ASP A 352 -22.34 17.08 16.00
C ASP A 352 -21.02 17.20 16.81
N GLU A 353 -20.66 18.43 17.21
CA GLU A 353 -19.37 18.77 17.82
C GLU A 353 -19.21 18.25 19.27
N LYS A 354 -20.32 17.98 19.97
CA LYS A 354 -20.33 17.56 21.38
C LYS A 354 -20.82 16.12 21.52
N THR A 355 -19.94 15.22 21.95
CA THR A 355 -20.31 13.83 22.26
C THR A 355 -20.61 13.68 23.75
N THR A 356 -21.75 13.09 24.08
CA THR A 356 -22.07 12.68 25.46
C THR A 356 -21.57 11.27 25.71
N ILE A 357 -20.55 11.14 26.56
CA ILE A 357 -20.07 9.83 27.03
C ILE A 357 -20.85 9.48 28.30
N ARG A 358 -21.57 8.35 28.28
CA ARG A 358 -22.22 7.77 29.46
C ARG A 358 -21.25 6.78 30.11
N LEU A 359 -20.79 7.08 31.32
CA LEU A 359 -19.84 6.23 32.03
C LEU A 359 -20.60 5.21 32.89
N GLY A 360 -20.80 4.00 32.36
CA GLY A 360 -21.40 2.87 33.10
C GLY A 360 -22.86 3.08 33.54
N SER A 361 -23.31 2.25 34.50
CA SER A 361 -24.70 2.20 35.03
C SER A 361 -25.14 3.50 35.76
N SER A 362 -24.27 4.49 35.87
CA SER A 362 -24.58 5.76 36.55
C SER A 362 -25.11 6.81 35.57
N LYS A 363 -26.10 7.61 36.02
CA LYS A 363 -26.75 8.71 35.27
C LYS A 363 -25.83 9.90 34.95
N THR A 364 -24.51 9.76 35.10
CA THR A 364 -23.55 10.85 34.91
C THR A 364 -23.11 10.89 33.45
N THR A 365 -23.55 11.93 32.73
CA THR A 365 -23.16 12.17 31.33
C THR A 365 -22.03 13.20 31.28
N LEU A 366 -20.86 12.80 30.80
CA LEU A 366 -19.77 13.74 30.51
C LEU A 366 -19.93 14.24 29.06
N ARG A 367 -20.04 15.56 28.86
CA ARG A 367 -19.98 16.16 27.53
C ARG A 367 -18.53 16.47 27.19
N VAL A 368 -18.00 15.78 26.19
CA VAL A 368 -16.63 15.99 25.70
C VAL A 368 -16.72 16.51 24.27
N SER A 369 -15.86 17.48 23.93
CA SER A 369 -15.71 17.92 22.54
C SER A 369 -15.17 16.76 21.71
N ARG A 370 -15.89 16.40 20.65
CA ARG A 370 -15.53 15.29 19.75
C ARG A 370 -14.14 15.53 19.12
N ARG A 371 -13.83 16.78 18.77
CA ARG A 371 -12.51 17.18 18.23
C ARG A 371 -11.37 16.87 19.20
N TRP A 372 -11.53 17.30 20.45
CA TRP A 372 -10.53 17.03 21.49
C TRP A 372 -10.39 15.54 21.78
N LEU A 373 -11.49 14.79 21.81
CA LEU A 373 -11.47 13.34 21.99
C LEU A 373 -10.61 12.65 20.92
N TRP A 374 -10.85 12.92 19.63
CA TRP A 374 -10.11 12.26 18.56
C TRP A 374 -8.65 12.71 18.47
N ASN A 375 -8.37 13.98 18.73
CA ASN A 375 -6.99 14.47 18.76
C ASN A 375 -6.21 13.90 19.95
N SER A 376 -6.83 13.77 21.13
CA SER A 376 -6.23 13.10 22.28
C SER A 376 -6.00 11.62 22.03
N LEU A 377 -6.98 10.91 21.42
CA LEU A 377 -6.81 9.52 21.03
C LEU A 377 -5.68 9.35 20.02
N PHE A 378 -5.54 10.27 19.06
CA PHE A 378 -4.42 10.26 18.13
C PHE A 378 -3.07 10.36 18.87
N VAL A 379 -2.93 11.30 19.82
CA VAL A 379 -1.72 11.44 20.63
C VAL A 379 -1.44 10.18 21.46
N VAL A 380 -2.47 9.55 22.03
CA VAL A 380 -2.33 8.25 22.72
C VAL A 380 -1.86 7.17 21.74
N GLY A 381 -2.42 7.11 20.54
CA GLY A 381 -1.99 6.19 19.49
C GLY A 381 -0.51 6.39 19.11
N LEU A 382 -0.07 7.65 18.96
CA LEU A 382 1.32 8.00 18.71
C LEU A 382 2.25 7.55 19.85
N TYR A 383 1.81 7.71 21.10
CA TYR A 383 2.55 7.25 22.27
C TYR A 383 2.77 5.73 22.26
N PHE A 384 1.71 4.94 22.09
CA PHE A 384 1.81 3.47 22.00
C PHE A 384 2.61 3.02 20.78
N GLY A 385 2.41 3.68 19.64
CA GLY A 385 3.14 3.41 18.41
C GLY A 385 4.63 3.74 18.48
N SER A 386 5.03 4.65 19.36
CA SER A 386 6.43 5.03 19.60
C SER A 386 7.17 4.09 20.56
N CYS A 387 6.57 2.97 20.95
CA CYS A 387 7.24 1.93 21.73
C CYS A 387 8.52 1.45 21.01
N PRO A 388 9.70 1.49 21.66
CA PRO A 388 10.96 1.14 21.01
C PRO A 388 11.06 -0.36 20.74
N ASN A 389 11.74 -0.71 19.66
CA ASN A 389 11.82 -2.10 19.18
C ASN A 389 12.68 -2.97 20.11
N ILE A 390 13.72 -2.38 20.69
CA ILE A 390 14.67 -3.04 21.58
C ILE A 390 14.52 -2.44 22.98
N GLY A 391 14.47 -3.32 23.97
CA GLY A 391 14.72 -2.93 25.35
C GLY A 391 13.64 -2.09 26.02
N PHE A 392 12.40 -2.02 25.48
CA PHE A 392 11.31 -1.25 26.10
C PHE A 392 10.94 -1.71 27.54
N LYS A 393 11.38 -2.90 27.95
CA LYS A 393 11.37 -3.35 29.36
C LYS A 393 12.16 -2.41 30.30
N TRP A 394 13.23 -1.82 29.80
CA TRP A 394 14.13 -0.93 30.55
C TRP A 394 14.04 0.53 30.13
N THR A 395 13.30 0.83 29.07
CA THR A 395 13.08 2.21 28.62
C THR A 395 12.07 2.92 29.54
N PRO A 396 12.39 4.12 30.04
CA PRO A 396 11.42 5.01 30.66
C PRO A 396 10.13 5.16 29.84
N PHE A 397 9.02 5.47 30.51
CA PHE A 397 7.66 5.56 29.95
C PHE A 397 7.04 4.23 29.48
N TYR A 398 7.82 3.32 28.89
CA TYR A 398 7.32 2.08 28.29
C TYR A 398 7.45 0.82 29.15
N ARG A 399 8.17 0.89 30.28
CA ARG A 399 8.38 -0.26 31.18
C ARG A 399 7.11 -1.00 31.59
N TRP A 400 6.00 -0.28 31.80
CA TRP A 400 4.74 -0.90 32.20
C TRP A 400 4.11 -1.77 31.08
N LEU A 401 4.33 -1.42 29.80
CA LEU A 401 3.82 -2.20 28.67
C LEU A 401 4.41 -3.61 28.66
N TRP A 402 5.67 -3.77 29.08
CA TRP A 402 6.31 -5.08 29.18
C TRP A 402 5.51 -6.06 30.05
N HIS A 403 4.90 -5.56 31.13
CA HIS A 403 4.11 -6.39 32.05
C HIS A 403 2.74 -6.77 31.50
N VAL A 404 2.23 -6.00 30.52
CA VAL A 404 0.92 -6.24 29.89
C VAL A 404 1.06 -7.05 28.60
N THR A 405 2.22 -6.97 27.93
CA THR A 405 2.49 -7.71 26.69
C THR A 405 2.40 -9.23 26.93
N PRO A 406 1.59 -9.96 26.14
CA PRO A 406 1.54 -11.42 26.22
C PRO A 406 2.89 -12.05 25.85
N TYR A 407 3.33 -13.04 26.64
CA TYR A 407 4.58 -13.80 26.39
C TYR A 407 4.61 -14.56 25.06
N THR A 408 3.46 -14.72 24.41
CA THR A 408 3.33 -15.41 23.12
C THR A 408 3.80 -14.57 21.94
N TYR A 409 4.07 -13.27 22.11
CA TYR A 409 4.64 -12.42 21.07
C TYR A 409 6.15 -12.71 20.92
N PRO A 410 6.61 -13.21 19.74
CA PRO A 410 8.05 -13.39 19.49
C PRO A 410 8.81 -12.06 19.55
N GLU A 411 8.16 -11.00 19.10
CA GLU A 411 8.65 -9.62 19.12
C GLU A 411 7.73 -8.76 20.01
N PRO A 412 8.07 -8.60 21.31
CA PRO A 412 7.13 -8.04 22.29
C PRO A 412 6.73 -6.57 22.02
N HIS A 413 7.57 -5.81 21.29
CA HIS A 413 7.27 -4.42 20.92
C HIS A 413 6.06 -4.32 19.97
N ARG A 414 5.80 -5.36 19.16
CA ARG A 414 4.70 -5.39 18.19
C ARG A 414 3.34 -5.28 18.87
N PHE A 415 3.20 -5.79 20.10
CA PHE A 415 1.94 -5.69 20.84
C PHE A 415 1.48 -4.24 21.04
N ALA A 416 2.37 -3.39 21.55
CA ALA A 416 2.08 -1.97 21.76
C ALA A 416 1.87 -1.23 20.43
N GLN A 417 2.69 -1.54 19.42
CA GLN A 417 2.58 -0.93 18.09
C GLN A 417 1.29 -1.35 17.38
N THR A 418 0.79 -2.57 17.59
CA THR A 418 -0.50 -3.03 17.06
C THR A 418 -1.65 -2.19 17.61
N ILE A 419 -1.65 -1.94 18.92
CA ILE A 419 -2.65 -1.10 19.58
C ILE A 419 -2.51 0.35 19.09
N GLY A 420 -1.27 0.87 19.04
CA GLY A 420 -0.97 2.21 18.55
C GLY A 420 -1.47 2.45 17.12
N ALA A 421 -1.16 1.55 16.19
CA ALA A 421 -1.60 1.63 14.79
C ALA A 421 -3.12 1.65 14.66
N ALA A 422 -3.82 0.79 15.43
CA ALA A 422 -5.27 0.75 15.41
C ALA A 422 -5.87 2.09 15.89
N ILE A 423 -5.37 2.63 17.00
CA ILE A 423 -5.84 3.91 17.55
C ILE A 423 -5.53 5.07 16.59
N ILE A 424 -4.33 5.10 15.99
CA ILE A 424 -3.92 6.13 15.03
C ILE A 424 -4.88 6.18 13.84
N VAL A 425 -5.11 5.05 13.17
CA VAL A 425 -5.98 4.98 11.99
C VAL A 425 -7.42 5.33 12.36
N PHE A 426 -7.93 4.80 13.47
CA PHE A 426 -9.29 5.09 13.92
C PHE A 426 -9.50 6.58 14.23
N SER A 427 -8.50 7.22 14.86
CA SER A 427 -8.55 8.65 15.16
C SER A 427 -8.49 9.51 13.90
N ILE A 428 -7.71 9.10 12.89
CA ILE A 428 -7.64 9.79 11.59
C ILE A 428 -8.99 9.72 10.86
N ASN A 429 -9.70 8.59 10.89
CA ASN A 429 -11.03 8.48 10.25
C ASN A 429 -12.05 9.48 10.81
N HIS A 430 -11.88 9.91 12.06
CA HIS A 430 -12.86 10.73 12.77
C HIS A 430 -12.39 12.17 13.08
N SER A 431 -11.14 12.53 12.76
CA SER A 431 -10.60 13.88 13.00
C SER A 431 -10.35 14.64 11.69
N PRO A 432 -11.22 15.61 11.31
CA PRO A 432 -11.03 16.44 10.13
C PRO A 432 -9.73 17.26 10.16
N ASP A 433 -9.24 17.62 11.35
CA ASP A 433 -8.03 18.43 11.49
C ASP A 433 -6.79 17.65 11.07
N ILE A 434 -6.72 16.37 11.45
CA ILE A 434 -5.63 15.48 11.04
C ILE A 434 -5.77 15.11 9.56
N GLN A 435 -7.00 14.89 9.09
CA GLN A 435 -7.25 14.60 7.67
C GLN A 435 -6.75 15.72 6.75
N LYS A 436 -6.89 17.00 7.13
CA LYS A 436 -6.36 18.14 6.35
C LYS A 436 -4.84 18.07 6.14
N LEU A 437 -4.10 17.54 7.12
CA LEU A 437 -2.65 17.36 7.00
C LEU A 437 -2.28 16.24 6.02
N LEU A 438 -3.20 15.30 5.76
CA LEU A 438 -2.97 14.12 4.92
C LEU A 438 -3.62 14.24 3.53
N THR A 439 -4.45 15.26 3.29
CA THR A 439 -5.12 15.49 1.99
C THR A 439 -4.42 16.54 1.12
N ASN A 440 -3.30 17.10 1.56
CA ASN A 440 -2.52 18.04 0.75
C ASN A 440 -1.87 17.36 -0.49
N PRO A 441 -1.50 18.12 -1.54
CA PRO A 441 -1.00 17.55 -2.79
C PRO A 441 0.23 16.64 -2.63
N LEU A 442 1.15 17.01 -1.73
CA LEU A 442 2.33 16.19 -1.43
C LEU A 442 1.94 14.83 -0.84
N SER A 443 1.04 14.81 0.13
CA SER A 443 0.55 13.58 0.77
C SER A 443 -0.17 12.69 -0.24
N GLN A 444 -0.99 13.27 -1.11
CA GLN A 444 -1.67 12.53 -2.17
C GLN A 444 -0.67 11.96 -3.19
N TYR A 445 0.38 12.70 -3.53
CA TYR A 445 1.44 12.20 -4.40
C TYR A 445 2.19 11.01 -3.77
N LEU A 446 2.64 11.16 -2.53
CA LEU A 446 3.29 10.07 -1.79
C LEU A 446 2.37 8.86 -1.67
N GLY A 447 1.07 9.08 -1.46
CA GLY A 447 0.05 8.03 -1.41
C GLY A 447 -0.07 7.25 -2.72
N LYS A 448 -0.03 7.93 -3.87
CA LYS A 448 -0.11 7.31 -5.20
C LYS A 448 1.07 6.36 -5.47
N ILE A 449 2.29 6.77 -5.15
CA ILE A 449 3.51 5.97 -5.42
C ILE A 449 3.89 5.03 -4.27
N SER A 450 3.16 5.08 -3.14
CA SER A 450 3.54 4.43 -1.88
C SER A 450 3.95 2.97 -2.01
N PHE A 451 3.17 2.14 -2.71
CA PHE A 451 3.48 0.72 -2.87
C PHE A 451 4.72 0.48 -3.74
N ALA A 452 4.83 1.16 -4.88
CA ALA A 452 6.02 1.09 -5.72
C ALA A 452 7.28 1.57 -4.99
N PHE A 453 7.18 2.70 -4.27
CA PHE A 453 8.25 3.23 -3.44
C PHE A 453 8.67 2.23 -2.34
N TYR A 454 7.70 1.54 -1.72
CA TYR A 454 7.97 0.45 -0.79
C TYR A 454 8.72 -0.72 -1.43
N VAL A 455 8.44 -1.07 -2.68
CA VAL A 455 9.17 -2.16 -3.35
C VAL A 455 10.61 -1.75 -3.65
N VAL A 456 10.85 -0.52 -4.12
CA VAL A 456 12.17 -0.13 -4.64
C VAL A 456 13.13 0.44 -3.59
N HIS A 457 12.66 0.92 -2.43
CA HIS A 457 13.53 1.62 -1.47
C HIS A 457 14.71 0.76 -0.98
N GLY A 458 14.46 -0.49 -0.60
CA GLY A 458 15.50 -1.40 -0.11
C GLY A 458 16.62 -1.63 -1.13
N PRO A 459 16.30 -2.10 -2.35
CA PRO A 459 17.28 -2.25 -3.43
C PRO A 459 18.12 -0.99 -3.71
N ILE A 460 17.52 0.19 -3.63
CA ILE A 460 18.22 1.46 -3.83
C ILE A 460 19.17 1.74 -2.65
N LEU A 461 18.72 1.53 -1.42
CA LEU A 461 19.57 1.68 -0.25
C LEU A 461 20.74 0.68 -0.29
N HIS A 462 20.49 -0.57 -0.67
CA HIS A 462 21.49 -1.64 -0.77
C HIS A 462 22.53 -1.38 -1.86
N CYS A 463 22.11 -0.84 -3.01
CA CYS A 463 23.01 -0.54 -4.11
C CYS A 463 23.68 0.84 -3.96
N LEU A 464 22.88 1.90 -3.88
CA LEU A 464 23.35 3.28 -3.87
C LEU A 464 23.75 3.74 -2.48
N GLY A 465 22.92 3.47 -1.46
CA GLY A 465 23.17 3.92 -0.09
C GLY A 465 24.49 3.39 0.47
N TYR A 466 24.69 2.07 0.39
CA TYR A 466 25.93 1.42 0.83
C TYR A 466 27.15 1.90 0.05
N ALA A 467 26.98 2.30 -1.21
CA ALA A 467 28.09 2.83 -2.01
C ALA A 467 28.43 4.29 -1.69
N LEU A 468 27.43 5.14 -1.45
CA LEU A 468 27.64 6.57 -1.21
C LEU A 468 28.15 6.87 0.20
N MET A 469 27.61 6.21 1.22
CA MET A 469 27.84 6.61 2.61
C MET A 469 29.30 6.54 3.07
N PRO A 470 30.10 5.50 2.73
CA PRO A 470 31.53 5.49 3.05
C PRO A 470 32.27 6.68 2.45
N ASN A 471 31.97 7.03 1.20
CA ASN A 471 32.61 8.13 0.49
C ASN A 471 32.21 9.50 1.08
N ILE A 472 30.93 9.67 1.42
CA ILE A 472 30.43 10.89 2.07
C ILE A 472 31.12 11.10 3.42
N TRP A 473 31.25 10.05 4.23
CA TRP A 473 31.91 10.16 5.53
C TRP A 473 33.43 10.23 5.45
N ASN A 474 34.04 9.79 4.36
CA ASN A 474 35.45 10.05 4.09
C ASN A 474 35.71 11.55 3.87
N ILE A 475 34.74 12.29 3.34
CA ILE A 475 34.83 13.74 3.11
C ILE A 475 34.40 14.54 4.34
N THR A 476 33.25 14.19 4.93
CA THR A 476 32.66 14.94 6.06
C THR A 476 33.33 14.64 7.39
N GLY A 477 33.90 13.44 7.56
CA GLY A 477 34.41 12.94 8.83
C GLY A 477 33.34 12.22 9.68
N LYS A 478 33.81 11.47 10.68
CA LYS A 478 32.96 10.74 11.65
C LYS A 478 33.29 11.07 13.12
N GLU A 479 34.23 11.97 13.36
CA GLU A 479 34.80 12.19 14.70
C GLU A 479 33.85 12.99 15.61
N THR A 480 33.09 13.92 15.04
CA THR A 480 32.11 14.72 15.77
C THR A 480 30.68 14.34 15.41
N ASN A 481 29.74 14.53 16.35
CA ASN A 481 28.31 14.33 16.10
C ASN A 481 27.80 15.18 14.92
N PHE A 482 28.33 16.40 14.76
CA PHE A 482 27.95 17.29 13.66
C PHE A 482 28.37 16.73 12.31
N GLN A 483 29.64 16.32 12.15
CA GLN A 483 30.13 15.71 10.91
C GLN A 483 29.35 14.43 10.56
N TYR A 484 29.09 13.60 11.57
CA TYR A 484 28.33 12.36 11.37
C TYR A 484 26.90 12.63 10.90
N CYS A 485 26.19 13.57 11.53
CA CYS A 485 24.85 14.01 11.13
C CYS A 485 24.83 14.73 9.76
N LEU A 486 25.87 15.50 9.44
CA LEU A 486 26.00 16.15 8.13
C LEU A 486 26.14 15.10 7.02
N GLY A 487 26.94 14.05 7.25
CA GLY A 487 27.05 12.92 6.32
C GLY A 487 25.71 12.21 6.10
N PHE A 488 24.92 12.00 7.16
CA PHE A 488 23.55 11.49 7.02
C PHE A 488 22.65 12.39 6.19
N LEU A 489 22.69 13.70 6.43
CA LEU A 489 21.86 14.65 5.70
C LEU A 489 22.20 14.64 4.21
N ILE A 490 23.49 14.64 3.84
CA ILE A 490 23.94 14.55 2.45
C ILE A 490 23.50 13.23 1.82
N GLY A 491 23.75 12.10 2.50
CA GLY A 491 23.34 10.79 2.01
C GLY A 491 21.83 10.67 1.81
N TRP A 492 21.04 11.22 2.74
CA TRP A 492 19.59 11.26 2.65
C TRP A 492 19.11 12.14 1.50
N LEU A 493 19.70 13.32 1.32
CA LEU A 493 19.41 14.24 0.20
C LEU A 493 19.78 13.65 -1.16
N MET A 494 20.71 12.69 -1.22
CA MET A 494 21.04 11.96 -2.45
C MET A 494 20.14 10.75 -2.66
N CYS A 495 19.91 9.94 -1.63
CA CYS A 495 19.16 8.68 -1.76
C CYS A 495 17.65 8.90 -1.91
N LEU A 496 17.07 9.85 -1.16
CA LEU A 496 15.62 10.04 -1.16
C LEU A 496 15.07 10.49 -2.53
N PRO A 497 15.65 11.49 -3.23
CA PRO A 497 15.15 11.87 -4.54
C PRO A 497 15.24 10.74 -5.57
N VAL A 498 16.34 9.97 -5.56
CA VAL A 498 16.49 8.79 -6.43
C VAL A 498 15.43 7.74 -6.11
N ALA A 499 15.14 7.52 -4.83
CA ALA A 499 14.14 6.55 -4.40
C ALA A 499 12.70 6.98 -4.76
N ILE A 500 12.36 8.27 -4.60
CA ILE A 500 11.08 8.83 -5.05
C ILE A 500 10.96 8.72 -6.57
N TRP A 501 12.01 9.09 -7.30
CA TRP A 501 12.04 9.02 -8.77
C TRP A 501 11.83 7.60 -9.28
N LEU A 502 12.61 6.63 -8.78
CA LEU A 502 12.47 5.25 -9.21
C LEU A 502 11.13 4.65 -8.76
N GLY A 503 10.62 5.04 -7.59
CA GLY A 503 9.29 4.66 -7.12
C GLY A 503 8.17 5.15 -8.05
N ASP A 504 8.28 6.39 -8.54
CA ASP A 504 7.35 6.99 -9.49
C ASP A 504 7.39 6.30 -10.87
N VAL A 505 8.59 5.98 -11.37
CA VAL A 505 8.77 5.20 -12.60
C VAL A 505 8.21 3.79 -12.44
N PHE A 506 8.54 3.10 -11.35
CA PHE A 506 8.08 1.73 -11.08
C PHE A 506 6.56 1.66 -10.89
N TRP A 507 5.97 2.68 -10.27
CA TRP A 507 4.52 2.82 -10.15
C TRP A 507 3.82 2.85 -11.52
N ARG A 508 4.33 3.64 -12.46
CA ARG A 508 3.77 3.71 -13.82
C ARG A 508 4.05 2.46 -14.65
N ALA A 509 5.26 1.91 -14.54
CA ALA A 509 5.74 0.84 -15.41
C ALA A 509 5.28 -0.55 -14.97
N VAL A 510 5.08 -0.78 -13.67
CA VAL A 510 4.80 -2.11 -13.10
C VAL A 510 3.53 -2.13 -12.29
N ASP A 511 3.37 -1.23 -11.32
CA ASP A 511 2.24 -1.28 -10.38
C ASP A 511 0.88 -1.07 -11.08
N ILE A 512 0.69 0.03 -11.81
CA ILE A 512 -0.56 0.29 -12.55
C ILE A 512 -0.87 -0.82 -13.57
N PRO A 513 0.09 -1.25 -14.42
CA PRO A 513 -0.16 -2.34 -15.35
C PRO A 513 -0.51 -3.67 -14.66
N SER A 514 0.08 -3.98 -13.49
CA SER A 514 -0.24 -5.21 -12.75
C SER A 514 -1.72 -5.25 -12.33
N VAL A 515 -2.28 -4.12 -11.90
CA VAL A 515 -3.70 -4.01 -11.51
C VAL A 515 -4.61 -4.16 -12.74
N LYS A 516 -4.25 -3.52 -13.86
CA LYS A 516 -4.99 -3.63 -15.12
C LYS A 516 -4.95 -5.06 -15.66
N PHE A 517 -3.79 -5.71 -15.62
CA PHE A 517 -3.60 -7.10 -16.02
C PHE A 517 -4.47 -8.05 -15.19
N ALA A 518 -4.44 -7.94 -13.86
CA ALA A 518 -5.24 -8.79 -12.98
C ALA A 518 -6.74 -8.67 -13.27
N ARG A 519 -7.23 -7.46 -13.55
CA ARG A 519 -8.63 -7.21 -13.94
C ARG A 519 -8.95 -7.79 -15.32
N SER A 520 -8.09 -7.54 -16.32
CA SER A 520 -8.30 -8.09 -17.66
C SER A 520 -8.25 -9.61 -17.68
N LEU A 521 -7.41 -10.23 -16.86
CA LEU A 521 -7.31 -11.69 -16.75
C LEU A 521 -8.60 -12.26 -16.18
N GLU A 522 -9.10 -11.67 -15.09
CA GLU A 522 -10.38 -12.05 -14.49
C GLU A 522 -11.54 -11.91 -15.50
N ASP A 523 -11.65 -10.77 -16.18
CA ASP A 523 -12.73 -10.50 -17.14
C ASP A 523 -12.74 -11.48 -18.33
N ARG A 524 -11.58 -12.06 -18.68
CA ARG A 524 -11.43 -13.09 -19.73
C ARG A 524 -11.75 -14.50 -19.24
N LEU A 525 -11.56 -14.77 -17.94
CA LEU A 525 -11.76 -16.09 -17.35
C LEU A 525 -13.16 -16.29 -16.77
N ILE A 526 -13.90 -15.21 -16.50
CA ILE A 526 -15.29 -15.29 -16.05
C ILE A 526 -16.20 -15.60 -17.25
N PHE A 527 -17.02 -16.64 -17.09
CA PHE A 527 -18.07 -16.99 -18.03
C PHE A 527 -19.08 -15.84 -18.13
N ARG A 528 -19.24 -15.25 -19.31
CA ARG A 528 -20.33 -14.32 -19.59
C ARG A 528 -21.52 -15.16 -20.06
N ASP A 529 -22.64 -15.08 -19.35
CA ASP A 529 -23.87 -15.69 -19.84
C ASP A 529 -24.16 -15.18 -21.26
N PRO A 530 -24.53 -16.06 -22.20
CA PRO A 530 -24.97 -15.63 -23.51
C PRO A 530 -26.14 -14.65 -23.32
N ALA A 531 -26.02 -13.47 -23.94
CA ALA A 531 -27.05 -12.44 -23.88
C ALA A 531 -28.44 -13.08 -24.16
N PRO A 532 -29.49 -12.73 -23.41
CA PRO A 532 -30.81 -13.29 -23.64
C PRO A 532 -31.18 -13.04 -25.11
N ARG A 533 -31.51 -14.13 -25.83
CA ARG A 533 -31.97 -14.02 -27.22
C ARG A 533 -33.18 -13.07 -27.21
N PRO A 534 -33.24 -12.09 -28.12
CA PRO A 534 -34.42 -11.25 -28.23
C PRO A 534 -35.64 -12.15 -28.40
N PRO A 535 -36.79 -11.82 -27.77
CA PRO A 535 -37.98 -12.63 -27.87
C PRO A 535 -38.34 -12.81 -29.35
N THR A 536 -38.38 -14.05 -29.79
CA THR A 536 -38.86 -14.42 -31.12
C THR A 536 -40.32 -13.94 -31.19
N LEU A 537 -40.58 -12.90 -31.96
CA LEU A 537 -41.94 -12.48 -32.29
C LEU A 537 -42.59 -13.65 -33.03
N THR A 538 -43.39 -14.44 -32.32
CA THR A 538 -44.36 -15.34 -32.94
C THR A 538 -45.38 -14.46 -33.65
N VAL A 539 -45.20 -14.30 -34.97
CA VAL A 539 -46.24 -13.75 -35.83
C VAL A 539 -47.37 -14.76 -35.82
N SER A 540 -48.41 -14.47 -35.03
CA SER A 540 -49.71 -15.13 -35.17
C SER A 540 -50.28 -14.69 -36.52
N HIS A 541 -50.23 -15.57 -37.52
CA HIS A 541 -51.10 -15.44 -38.67
C HIS A 541 -52.54 -15.66 -38.18
N VAL A 542 -53.30 -14.56 -38.14
CA VAL A 542 -54.75 -14.57 -38.15
C VAL A 542 -55.14 -13.97 -39.50
N ASP A 543 -55.77 -14.83 -40.30
CA ASP A 543 -56.47 -14.64 -41.58
C ASP A 543 -55.68 -14.20 -42.82
#